data_AF-A0A397TYQ5-F1
#
_entry.id   AF-A0A397TYQ5-F1
#
_cell.length_a   1.000
_cell.length_b   1.000
_cell.length_c   1.000
_cell.angle_alpha   90.00
_cell.angle_beta   90.00
_cell.angle_gamma   90.00
#
_symmetry.space_group_name_H-M   'P 1'
#
loop_
_entity.id
_entity.type
_entity.pdbx_description
1 polymer ?
#
loop_
_entity_poly.entity_id
_entity_poly.type
_entity_poly.pdbx_seq_one_letter_code
_entity_poly.pdbx_strand_id
1 'polypeptide(L)'
;MDIDMDIDDDHKSLEIVVEQNYSINKERTPLPWSILFILGLILISEPINYSILLSFVYFMVKDFKITDDDKEIGKYAGLIRNVGVAKSMLAEVTDKTNQKEAFSLPGLCWSFGLLGFHTVSFDEIYAIYSVTDIMSGGLGFSDIKLSLTLNSVGILNLIANFVIYPLATNKENLEKVYKLGRFLYIPAYLLFPLINRLAITLSPSDNGVLIFTIFALAIKQTLNLQNSTPNYIIGTANGVAQTLSAFAHAIGPAIHGSLWSWSLSNNLSFPFNNYFVFISLSLIALSGGLQSLLISFASVT
;
A
#
# COMPACT_ATOMS: atom_id res chain seq x y z
N MET A 1 -62.83 -35.23 1.53
CA MET A 1 -62.30 -34.90 2.86
C MET A 1 -60.81 -35.10 2.73
N ASP A 2 -60.15 -34.05 2.23
CA ASP A 2 -58.70 -34.03 2.05
C ASP A 2 -58.07 -34.05 3.45
N ILE A 3 -57.26 -35.06 3.70
CA ILE A 3 -56.41 -35.12 4.89
C ILE A 3 -55.07 -34.53 4.40
N ASP A 4 -54.98 -33.20 4.42
CA ASP A 4 -53.69 -32.53 4.47
C ASP A 4 -53.05 -32.92 5.79
N MET A 5 -52.17 -33.91 5.72
CA MET A 5 -51.31 -34.30 6.82
C MET A 5 -50.21 -33.24 6.92
N ASP A 6 -50.20 -32.49 8.03
CA ASP A 6 -49.19 -31.51 8.42
C ASP A 6 -47.78 -32.14 8.42
N ILE A 7 -47.10 -32.11 7.27
CA ILE A 7 -45.69 -32.54 7.14
C ILE A 7 -44.73 -31.38 7.53
N ASP A 8 -45.23 -30.16 7.63
CA ASP A 8 -44.43 -28.96 7.92
C ASP A 8 -44.09 -28.81 9.43
N ASP A 9 -44.95 -29.34 10.31
CA ASP A 9 -44.78 -29.21 11.78
C ASP A 9 -43.72 -30.18 12.34
N ASP A 10 -43.54 -31.35 11.71
CA ASP A 10 -42.49 -32.31 12.05
C ASP A 10 -41.09 -31.81 11.65
N HIS A 11 -40.97 -31.08 10.54
CA HIS A 11 -39.70 -30.48 10.11
C HIS A 11 -39.27 -29.33 11.04
N LYS A 12 -40.22 -28.49 11.46
CA LYS A 12 -39.97 -27.41 12.41
C LYS A 12 -39.60 -27.93 13.79
N SER A 13 -40.28 -28.96 14.27
CA SER A 13 -39.96 -29.59 15.55
C SER A 13 -38.60 -30.31 15.50
N LEU A 14 -38.21 -30.91 14.37
CA LEU A 14 -36.86 -31.41 14.16
C LEU A 14 -35.80 -30.29 14.14
N GLU A 15 -36.03 -29.16 13.47
CA GLU A 15 -35.13 -28.00 13.50
C GLU A 15 -34.98 -27.42 14.92
N ILE A 16 -36.08 -27.29 15.66
CA ILE A 16 -36.09 -26.81 17.05
C ILE A 16 -35.35 -27.79 17.98
N VAL A 17 -35.52 -29.10 17.78
CA VAL A 17 -34.79 -30.14 18.54
C VAL A 17 -33.31 -30.15 18.18
N VAL A 18 -32.93 -29.88 16.92
CA VAL A 18 -31.52 -29.76 16.49
C VAL A 18 -30.89 -28.47 17.03
N GLU A 19 -31.60 -27.33 17.02
CA GLU A 19 -31.13 -26.07 17.61
C GLU A 19 -31.01 -26.15 19.15
N GLN A 20 -31.97 -26.81 19.82
CA GLN A 20 -31.89 -27.06 21.26
C GLN A 20 -30.74 -28.02 21.61
N ASN A 21 -30.50 -29.07 20.82
CA ASN A 21 -29.36 -29.96 21.03
C ASN A 21 -28.00 -29.29 20.73
N TYR A 22 -27.96 -28.29 19.84
CA TYR A 22 -26.73 -27.51 19.58
C TYR A 22 -26.41 -26.50 20.69
N SER A 23 -27.43 -26.06 21.43
CA SER A 23 -27.31 -25.08 22.52
C SER A 23 -27.13 -25.70 23.91
N ILE A 24 -27.26 -27.03 24.05
CA ILE A 24 -27.04 -27.75 25.30
C ILE A 24 -25.63 -28.40 25.28
N ASN A 25 -24.73 -27.86 26.12
CA ASN A 25 -23.38 -28.34 26.44
C ASN A 25 -22.26 -28.11 25.39
N LYS A 26 -21.86 -26.85 25.21
CA LYS A 26 -20.47 -26.53 24.85
C LYS A 26 -19.63 -26.41 26.12
N GLU A 27 -19.42 -27.53 26.82
CA GLU A 27 -18.43 -27.54 27.92
C GLU A 27 -17.06 -27.14 27.35
N ARG A 28 -16.39 -26.18 27.99
CA ARG A 28 -15.07 -25.70 27.54
C ARG A 28 -14.13 -26.89 27.54
N THR A 29 -13.64 -27.29 26.37
CA THR A 29 -12.59 -28.32 26.25
C THR A 29 -11.39 -27.86 27.10
N PRO A 30 -10.97 -28.61 28.13
CA PRO A 30 -9.86 -28.20 28.98
C PRO A 30 -8.58 -28.10 28.15
N LEU A 31 -7.86 -26.99 28.29
CA LEU A 31 -6.62 -26.74 27.54
C LEU A 31 -5.59 -27.85 27.85
N PRO A 32 -4.91 -28.41 26.82
CA PRO A 32 -3.93 -29.48 27.01
C PRO A 32 -2.62 -28.91 27.56
N TRP A 33 -2.58 -28.65 28.86
CA TRP A 33 -1.51 -27.94 29.56
C TRP A 33 -0.11 -28.54 29.38
N SER A 34 0.00 -29.86 29.31
CA SER A 34 1.28 -30.55 29.08
C SER A 34 1.82 -30.29 27.67
N ILE A 35 0.95 -30.23 26.66
CA ILE A 35 1.34 -29.89 25.28
C ILE A 35 1.68 -28.40 25.18
N LEU A 36 0.88 -27.53 25.80
CA LEU A 36 1.15 -26.08 25.85
C LEU A 36 2.44 -25.75 26.60
N PHE A 37 2.78 -26.52 27.63
CA PHE A 37 4.04 -26.37 28.37
C PHE A 37 5.25 -26.76 27.52
N ILE A 38 5.18 -27.88 26.79
CA ILE A 38 6.24 -28.30 25.86
C ILE A 38 6.36 -27.30 24.70
N LEU A 39 5.24 -26.87 24.12
CA LEU A 39 5.24 -25.80 23.11
C LEU A 39 5.83 -24.51 23.67
N GLY A 40 5.54 -24.14 24.91
CA GLY A 40 6.15 -23.00 25.59
C GLY A 40 7.67 -23.12 25.73
N LEU A 41 8.19 -24.32 26.05
CA LEU A 41 9.63 -24.56 26.10
C LEU A 41 10.30 -24.49 24.71
N ILE A 42 9.62 -24.95 23.67
CA ILE A 42 10.09 -24.84 22.28
C ILE A 42 10.06 -23.37 21.82
N LEU A 43 8.99 -22.63 22.14
CA LEU A 43 8.83 -21.20 21.85
C LEU A 43 9.85 -20.33 22.58
N ILE A 44 10.43 -20.78 23.70
CA ILE A 44 11.56 -20.10 24.37
C ILE A 44 12.86 -20.23 23.55
N SER A 45 12.99 -21.25 22.70
CA SER A 45 14.17 -21.41 21.82
C SER A 45 14.27 -20.31 20.77
N GLU A 46 13.15 -19.76 20.29
CA GLU A 46 13.13 -18.71 19.29
C GLU A 46 13.78 -17.40 19.77
N PRO A 47 13.37 -16.76 20.89
CA PRO A 47 13.98 -15.53 21.37
C PRO A 47 15.46 -15.70 21.74
N ILE A 48 15.86 -16.92 22.14
CA ILE A 48 17.27 -17.25 22.41
C ILE A 48 18.07 -17.32 21.10
N ASN A 49 17.58 -18.05 20.10
CA ASN A 49 18.20 -18.07 18.76
C ASN A 49 18.23 -16.67 18.13
N TYR A 50 17.19 -15.86 18.35
CA TYR A 50 17.21 -14.45 17.96
C TYR A 50 18.32 -13.71 18.67
N SER A 51 18.46 -13.79 19.98
CA SER A 51 19.48 -13.03 20.70
C SER A 51 20.89 -13.39 20.23
N ILE A 52 21.14 -14.68 19.98
CA ILE A 52 22.44 -15.21 19.55
C ILE A 52 22.82 -14.77 18.14
N LEU A 53 21.88 -14.69 17.19
CA LEU A 53 22.17 -14.22 15.83
C LEU A 53 22.77 -12.80 15.82
N LEU A 54 22.62 -12.00 16.89
CA LEU A 54 22.91 -10.56 16.88
C LEU A 54 24.41 -10.38 17.01
N SER A 55 24.98 -11.18 17.91
CA SER A 55 26.40 -11.31 18.11
C SER A 55 27.08 -11.78 16.82
N PHE A 56 26.53 -12.78 16.12
CA PHE A 56 27.16 -13.29 14.90
C PHE A 56 27.02 -12.37 13.69
N VAL A 57 25.84 -11.78 13.45
CA VAL A 57 25.64 -10.87 12.32
C VAL A 57 26.47 -9.60 12.49
N TYR A 58 26.66 -9.11 13.72
CA TYR A 58 27.57 -8.00 14.01
C TYR A 58 29.00 -8.29 13.52
N PHE A 59 29.56 -9.44 13.89
CA PHE A 59 30.90 -9.84 13.44
C PHE A 59 30.95 -10.09 11.93
N MET A 60 29.91 -10.66 11.33
CA MET A 60 29.83 -10.87 9.88
C MET A 60 29.86 -9.55 9.09
N VAL A 61 29.12 -8.53 9.53
CA VAL A 61 29.13 -7.18 8.92
C VAL A 61 30.50 -6.53 9.07
N LYS A 62 31.16 -6.73 10.22
CA LYS A 62 32.51 -6.25 10.49
C LYS A 62 33.55 -6.93 9.59
N ASP A 63 33.49 -8.25 9.47
CA ASP A 63 34.48 -9.06 8.74
C ASP A 63 34.35 -8.87 7.22
N PHE A 64 33.14 -8.66 6.71
CA PHE A 64 32.90 -8.31 5.31
C PHE A 64 33.23 -6.86 4.97
N LYS A 65 33.65 -6.04 5.96
CA LYS A 65 33.99 -4.62 5.80
C LYS A 65 32.92 -3.84 5.02
N ILE A 66 31.65 -4.06 5.39
CA ILE A 66 30.50 -3.37 4.75
C ILE A 66 30.54 -1.86 5.06
N THR A 67 31.11 -1.47 6.19
CA THR A 67 31.33 -0.06 6.58
C THR A 67 32.65 0.07 7.32
N ASP A 68 33.36 1.19 7.11
CA ASP A 68 34.60 1.53 7.82
C ASP A 68 34.34 2.17 9.20
N ASP A 69 33.08 2.57 9.48
CA ASP A 69 32.67 3.13 10.77
C ASP A 69 32.03 2.06 11.67
N ASP A 70 32.76 1.67 12.72
CA ASP A 70 32.32 0.70 13.72
C ASP A 70 30.96 1.07 14.38
N LYS A 71 30.55 2.35 14.35
CA LYS A 71 29.27 2.81 14.91
C LYS A 71 28.07 2.42 14.04
N GLU A 72 28.26 2.28 12.73
CA GLU A 72 27.18 1.94 11.80
C GLU A 72 26.97 0.42 11.66
N ILE A 73 27.92 -0.41 12.12
CA ILE A 73 27.84 -1.89 12.06
C ILE A 73 26.55 -2.40 12.73
N GLY A 74 26.18 -1.85 13.88
CA GLY A 74 24.95 -2.23 14.61
C GLY A 74 23.67 -2.00 13.80
N LYS A 75 23.63 -0.92 13.01
CA LYS A 75 22.50 -0.58 12.14
C LYS A 75 22.37 -1.55 10.97
N TYR A 76 23.48 -1.88 10.31
CA TYR A 76 23.50 -2.89 9.23
C TYR A 76 23.14 -4.28 9.76
N ALA A 77 23.67 -4.67 10.92
CA ALA A 77 23.34 -5.94 11.55
C ALA A 77 21.85 -6.05 11.93
N GLY A 78 21.26 -4.96 12.43
CA GLY A 78 19.83 -4.87 12.70
C GLY A 78 18.97 -4.99 11.44
N LEU A 79 19.35 -4.33 10.35
CA LEU A 79 18.65 -4.40 9.06
C LEU A 79 18.68 -5.82 8.46
N ILE A 80 19.85 -6.45 8.40
CA ILE A 80 20.03 -7.81 7.85
C ILE A 80 19.18 -8.82 8.64
N ARG A 81 19.21 -8.69 9.97
CA ARG A 81 18.40 -9.50 10.88
C ARG A 81 16.92 -9.37 10.56
N ASN A 82 16.35 -8.16 10.55
CA ASN A 82 14.90 -7.97 10.41
C ASN A 82 14.34 -8.57 9.12
N VAL A 83 15.10 -8.53 8.03
CA VAL A 83 14.71 -9.15 6.75
C VAL A 83 14.76 -10.68 6.82
N GLY A 84 15.77 -11.26 7.47
CA GLY A 84 15.89 -12.70 7.67
C GLY A 84 14.84 -13.27 8.62
N VAL A 85 14.60 -12.57 9.74
CA VAL A 85 13.59 -12.86 10.77
C VAL A 85 12.20 -13.00 10.17
N ALA A 86 11.78 -12.04 9.35
CA ALA A 86 10.44 -12.06 8.76
C ALA A 86 10.25 -13.27 7.85
N LYS A 87 11.28 -13.63 7.06
CA LYS A 87 11.24 -14.82 6.19
C LYS A 87 11.30 -16.13 6.96
N SER A 88 12.09 -16.21 8.05
CA SER A 88 12.15 -17.41 8.88
C SER A 88 10.83 -17.65 9.60
N MET A 89 10.24 -16.59 10.17
CA MET A 89 8.92 -16.63 10.79
C MET A 89 7.86 -17.10 9.80
N LEU A 90 7.85 -16.53 8.58
CA LEU A 90 6.98 -17.00 7.50
C LEU A 90 7.17 -18.48 7.20
N ALA A 91 8.40 -18.99 7.17
CA ALA A 91 8.68 -20.41 6.95
C ALA A 91 8.14 -21.32 8.07
N GLU A 92 8.09 -20.81 9.29
CA GLU A 92 7.72 -21.56 10.49
C GLU A 92 6.20 -21.59 10.73
N VAL A 93 5.51 -20.46 10.46
CA VAL A 93 4.04 -20.41 10.50
C VAL A 93 3.36 -20.99 9.26
N THR A 94 4.14 -21.37 8.24
CA THR A 94 3.63 -21.98 7.00
C THR A 94 4.02 -23.45 6.91
N ASP A 95 3.22 -24.20 6.17
CA ASP A 95 3.49 -25.59 5.82
C ASP A 95 3.60 -25.74 4.30
N LYS A 96 3.87 -26.96 3.82
CA LYS A 96 4.04 -27.22 2.38
C LYS A 96 2.81 -26.86 1.54
N THR A 97 1.62 -26.75 2.13
CA THR A 97 0.38 -26.43 1.43
C THR A 97 0.24 -24.93 1.15
N ASN A 98 0.69 -24.06 2.06
CA ASN A 98 0.51 -22.60 1.96
C ASN A 98 1.81 -21.79 1.81
N GLN A 99 2.99 -22.41 1.95
CA GLN A 99 4.29 -21.73 1.91
C GLN A 99 4.53 -20.95 0.61
N LYS A 100 4.15 -21.49 -0.56
CA LYS A 100 4.32 -20.77 -1.84
C LYS A 100 3.55 -19.46 -1.88
N GLU A 101 2.32 -19.46 -1.38
CA GLU A 101 1.46 -18.28 -1.35
C GLU A 101 1.95 -17.28 -0.29
N ALA A 102 2.27 -17.75 0.91
CA ALA A 102 2.77 -16.91 2.00
C ALA A 102 4.10 -16.21 1.65
N PHE A 103 5.03 -16.87 0.95
CA PHE A 103 6.28 -16.24 0.51
C PHE A 103 6.09 -15.21 -0.62
N SER A 104 4.96 -15.26 -1.34
CA SER A 104 4.60 -14.26 -2.35
C SER A 104 3.99 -12.99 -1.73
N LEU A 105 3.38 -13.12 -0.55
CA LEU A 105 2.63 -12.05 0.11
C LEU A 105 3.48 -10.81 0.48
N PRO A 106 4.72 -10.91 1.01
CA PRO A 106 5.54 -9.74 1.29
C PRO A 106 5.81 -8.87 0.05
N GLY A 107 6.03 -9.50 -1.11
CA GLY A 107 6.23 -8.77 -2.38
C GLY A 107 4.96 -8.05 -2.82
N LEU A 108 3.81 -8.70 -2.64
CA LEU A 108 2.50 -8.11 -2.88
C LEU A 108 2.24 -6.91 -1.96
N CYS A 109 2.50 -7.08 -0.66
CA CYS A 109 2.36 -6.03 0.35
C CYS A 109 3.26 -4.83 0.05
N TRP A 110 4.52 -5.06 -0.33
CA TRP A 110 5.44 -3.99 -0.70
C TRP A 110 4.92 -3.22 -1.94
N SER A 111 4.39 -3.91 -2.95
CA SER A 111 3.89 -3.29 -4.19
C SER A 111 2.64 -2.44 -4.01
N PHE A 112 1.65 -2.97 -3.29
CA PHE A 112 0.42 -2.24 -2.98
C PHE A 112 0.63 -1.20 -1.90
N GLY A 113 1.49 -1.48 -0.93
CA GLY A 113 1.85 -0.56 0.14
C GLY A 113 2.54 0.68 -0.40
N LEU A 114 3.55 0.54 -1.24
CA LEU A 114 4.21 1.69 -1.88
C LEU A 114 3.26 2.48 -2.76
N LEU A 115 2.41 1.79 -3.55
CA LEU A 115 1.39 2.45 -4.38
C LEU A 115 0.48 3.32 -3.51
N GLY A 116 -0.20 2.68 -2.56
CA GLY A 116 -1.15 3.35 -1.66
C GLY A 116 -0.48 4.48 -0.91
N PHE A 117 0.73 4.26 -0.38
CA PHE A 117 1.45 5.27 0.38
C PHE A 117 1.70 6.53 -0.43
N HIS A 118 2.30 6.45 -1.61
CA HIS A 118 2.60 7.65 -2.38
C HIS A 118 1.35 8.29 -2.98
N THR A 119 0.32 7.51 -3.37
CA THR A 119 -0.91 8.09 -3.94
C THR A 119 -1.70 8.84 -2.90
N VAL A 120 -1.85 8.27 -1.71
CA VAL A 120 -2.58 8.88 -0.59
C VAL A 120 -1.81 10.10 -0.09
N SER A 121 -0.50 9.97 0.08
CA SER A 121 0.34 11.10 0.49
C SER A 121 0.26 12.26 -0.50
N PHE A 122 0.20 11.97 -1.80
CA PHE A 122 -0.02 12.99 -2.82
C PHE A 122 -1.39 13.63 -2.68
N ASP A 123 -2.47 12.86 -2.49
CA ASP A 123 -3.83 13.41 -2.42
C ASP A 123 -3.98 14.39 -1.24
N GLU A 124 -3.33 14.09 -0.10
CA GLU A 124 -3.25 14.98 1.07
C GLU A 124 -2.41 16.24 0.80
N ILE A 125 -1.20 16.06 0.24
CA ILE A 125 -0.33 17.18 -0.15
C ILE A 125 -1.04 18.08 -1.14
N TYR A 126 -1.72 17.50 -2.12
CA TYR A 126 -2.40 18.24 -3.18
C TYR A 126 -3.47 19.18 -2.61
N ALA A 127 -4.26 18.71 -1.63
CA ALA A 127 -5.27 19.54 -0.99
C ALA A 127 -4.64 20.80 -0.38
N ILE A 128 -3.57 20.65 0.40
CA ILE A 128 -2.88 21.77 1.06
C ILE A 128 -2.13 22.64 0.05
N TYR A 129 -1.42 22.02 -0.89
CA TYR A 129 -0.67 22.67 -1.96
C TYR A 129 -1.56 23.58 -2.82
N SER A 130 -2.77 23.12 -3.16
CA SER A 130 -3.65 23.82 -4.08
C SER A 130 -4.12 25.17 -3.51
N VAL A 131 -4.37 25.25 -2.20
CA VAL A 131 -4.85 26.45 -1.52
C VAL A 131 -3.74 27.30 -0.91
N THR A 132 -2.53 26.74 -0.75
CA THR A 132 -1.36 27.48 -0.26
C THR A 132 -1.07 28.67 -1.18
N ASP A 133 -0.67 29.79 -0.59
CA ASP A 133 -0.34 31.02 -1.32
C ASP A 133 0.70 30.77 -2.42
N ILE A 134 0.53 31.48 -3.54
CA ILE A 134 1.34 31.29 -4.75
C ILE A 134 2.82 31.61 -4.48
N MET A 135 3.08 32.67 -3.71
CA MET A 135 4.44 33.13 -3.41
C MET A 135 5.14 32.18 -2.45
N SER A 136 4.36 31.47 -1.63
CA SER A 136 4.86 30.39 -0.76
C SER A 136 5.09 29.09 -1.53
N GLY A 137 4.71 29.00 -2.81
CA GLY A 137 4.94 27.83 -3.65
C GLY A 137 3.73 26.92 -3.84
N GLY A 138 2.52 27.36 -3.46
CA GLY A 138 1.24 26.69 -3.75
C GLY A 138 0.56 27.20 -5.03
N LEU A 139 -0.72 26.87 -5.25
CA LEU A 139 -1.46 27.38 -6.42
C LEU A 139 -2.33 28.60 -6.15
N GLY A 140 -2.64 28.91 -4.88
CA GLY A 140 -3.58 29.98 -4.53
C GLY A 140 -4.99 29.78 -5.08
N PHE A 141 -5.43 28.52 -5.24
CA PHE A 141 -6.77 28.21 -5.73
C PHE A 141 -7.85 28.58 -4.70
N SER A 142 -8.99 29.03 -5.21
CA SER A 142 -10.21 29.09 -4.42
C SER A 142 -10.79 27.70 -4.18
N ASP A 143 -11.64 27.56 -3.17
CA ASP A 143 -12.34 26.31 -2.85
C ASP A 143 -13.09 25.72 -4.05
N ILE A 144 -13.63 26.59 -4.92
CA ILE A 144 -14.31 26.19 -6.15
C ILE A 144 -13.31 25.52 -7.11
N LYS A 145 -12.13 26.10 -7.34
CA LYS A 145 -11.14 25.52 -8.26
C LYS A 145 -10.55 24.22 -7.72
N LEU A 146 -10.30 24.15 -6.41
CA LEU A 146 -9.90 22.90 -5.75
C LEU A 146 -10.99 21.81 -5.90
N SER A 147 -12.26 22.17 -5.71
CA SER A 147 -13.36 21.21 -5.87
C SER A 147 -13.49 20.74 -7.32
N LEU A 148 -13.30 21.64 -8.29
CA LEU A 148 -13.33 21.28 -9.72
C LEU A 148 -12.21 20.30 -10.10
N THR A 149 -10.99 20.48 -9.60
CA THR A 149 -9.90 19.53 -9.87
C THR A 149 -10.15 18.18 -9.22
N LEU A 150 -10.58 18.14 -7.95
CA LEU A 150 -10.89 16.88 -7.25
C LEU A 150 -12.04 16.11 -7.91
N ASN A 151 -13.10 16.80 -8.32
CA ASN A 151 -14.21 16.18 -9.06
C ASN A 151 -13.75 15.65 -10.42
N SER A 152 -12.86 16.39 -11.10
CA SER A 152 -12.27 15.94 -12.37
C SER A 152 -11.47 14.65 -12.19
N VAL A 153 -10.71 14.51 -11.10
CA VAL A 153 -9.99 13.25 -10.77
C VAL A 153 -10.95 12.08 -10.63
N GLY A 154 -12.08 12.26 -9.93
CA GLY A 154 -13.10 11.22 -9.80
C GLY A 154 -13.65 10.75 -11.15
N ILE A 155 -13.98 11.68 -12.05
CA ILE A 155 -14.44 11.39 -13.41
C ILE A 155 -13.34 10.70 -14.23
N LEU A 156 -12.11 11.21 -14.19
CA LEU A 156 -10.97 10.63 -14.89
C LEU A 156 -10.68 9.20 -14.41
N ASN A 157 -10.81 8.94 -13.11
CA ASN A 157 -10.65 7.61 -12.53
C ASN A 157 -11.74 6.64 -13.01
N LEU A 158 -12.99 7.09 -13.15
CA LEU A 158 -14.07 6.28 -13.74
C LEU A 158 -13.79 5.95 -15.20
N ILE A 159 -13.44 6.94 -16.01
CA ILE A 159 -13.10 6.75 -17.44
C ILE A 159 -11.91 5.79 -17.57
N ALA A 160 -10.87 5.98 -16.75
CA ALA A 160 -9.69 5.14 -16.75
C ALA A 160 -10.04 3.68 -16.47
N ASN A 161 -10.87 3.38 -15.46
CA ASN A 161 -11.17 2.00 -15.09
C ASN A 161 -12.27 1.34 -15.92
N PHE A 162 -13.29 2.07 -16.38
CA PHE A 162 -14.41 1.49 -17.12
C PHE A 162 -14.24 1.52 -18.64
N VAL A 163 -13.42 2.44 -19.16
CA VAL A 163 -13.22 2.58 -20.61
C VAL A 163 -11.78 2.23 -20.97
N ILE A 164 -10.79 2.91 -20.39
CA ILE A 164 -9.39 2.71 -20.79
C ILE A 164 -8.89 1.33 -20.40
N TYR A 165 -9.15 0.86 -19.18
CA TYR A 165 -8.70 -0.45 -18.72
C TYR A 165 -9.15 -1.61 -19.62
N PRO A 166 -10.47 -1.81 -19.91
CA PRO A 166 -10.89 -2.91 -20.76
C PRO A 166 -10.41 -2.78 -22.23
N LEU A 167 -10.13 -1.56 -22.71
CA LEU A 167 -9.63 -1.33 -24.08
C LEU A 167 -8.11 -1.47 -24.20
N ALA A 168 -7.38 -1.02 -23.18
CA ALA A 168 -5.92 -0.97 -23.19
C ALA A 168 -5.29 -2.28 -22.68
N THR A 169 -6.00 -3.03 -21.84
CA THR A 169 -5.48 -4.27 -21.24
C THR A 169 -6.11 -5.51 -21.85
N ASN A 170 -5.25 -6.42 -22.29
CA ASN A 170 -5.55 -7.81 -22.59
C ASN A 170 -4.55 -8.70 -21.82
N LYS A 171 -4.74 -10.03 -21.87
CA LYS A 171 -3.87 -10.96 -21.12
C LYS A 171 -2.39 -10.85 -21.48
N GLU A 172 -2.06 -10.43 -22.71
CA GLU A 172 -0.69 -10.40 -23.22
C GLU A 172 0.06 -9.10 -22.89
N ASN A 173 -0.66 -7.99 -22.69
CA ASN A 173 -0.06 -6.67 -22.49
C ASN A 173 -0.26 -6.09 -21.09
N LEU A 174 -1.06 -6.75 -20.23
CA LEU A 174 -1.39 -6.31 -18.88
C LEU A 174 -0.14 -5.92 -18.06
N GLU A 175 0.90 -6.75 -18.11
CA GLU A 175 2.17 -6.48 -17.43
C GLU A 175 2.85 -5.20 -17.92
N LYS A 176 2.83 -4.96 -19.24
CA LYS A 176 3.44 -3.77 -19.85
C LYS A 176 2.68 -2.51 -19.47
N VAL A 177 1.34 -2.57 -19.51
CA VAL A 177 0.47 -1.46 -19.13
C VAL A 177 0.61 -1.15 -17.63
N TYR A 178 0.72 -2.18 -16.79
CA TYR A 178 1.00 -2.03 -15.37
C TYR A 178 2.31 -1.28 -15.11
N LYS A 179 3.40 -1.80 -15.68
CA LYS A 179 4.75 -1.24 -15.53
C LYS A 179 4.77 0.20 -16.01
N LEU A 180 4.25 0.47 -17.21
CA LEU A 180 4.16 1.81 -17.77
C LEU A 180 3.37 2.76 -16.85
N GLY A 181 2.20 2.34 -16.38
CA GLY A 181 1.38 3.13 -15.46
C GLY A 181 2.14 3.53 -14.19
N ARG A 182 2.91 2.60 -13.59
CA ARG A 182 3.71 2.90 -12.40
C ARG A 182 4.76 4.00 -12.64
N PHE A 183 5.37 4.05 -13.82
CA PHE A 183 6.34 5.09 -14.14
C PHE A 183 5.70 6.45 -14.43
N LEU A 184 4.42 6.52 -14.82
CA LEU A 184 3.74 7.79 -15.11
C LEU A 184 3.54 8.69 -13.88
N TYR A 185 3.53 8.12 -12.66
CA TYR A 185 3.51 8.90 -11.41
C TYR A 185 4.71 9.85 -11.28
N ILE A 186 5.89 9.41 -11.73
CA ILE A 186 7.15 10.14 -11.56
C ILE A 186 7.10 11.51 -12.27
N PRO A 187 6.87 11.59 -13.60
CA PRO A 187 6.74 12.87 -14.26
C PRO A 187 5.51 13.64 -13.77
N ALA A 188 4.40 12.97 -13.44
CA ALA A 188 3.21 13.65 -12.92
C ALA A 188 3.50 14.47 -11.67
N TYR A 189 4.22 13.91 -10.69
CA TYR A 189 4.58 14.63 -9.46
C TYR A 189 5.56 15.78 -9.73
N LEU A 190 6.53 15.60 -10.62
CA LEU A 190 7.50 16.63 -10.97
C LEU A 190 6.87 17.81 -11.75
N LEU A 191 5.70 17.63 -12.35
CA LEU A 191 4.96 18.72 -12.98
C LEU A 191 4.45 19.74 -11.96
N PHE A 192 4.05 19.33 -10.74
CA PHE A 192 3.38 20.21 -9.78
C PHE A 192 4.17 21.48 -9.44
N PRO A 193 5.46 21.42 -9.10
CA PRO A 193 6.27 22.63 -8.92
C PRO A 193 6.35 23.53 -10.18
N LEU A 194 6.22 22.98 -11.39
CA LEU A 194 6.16 23.76 -12.63
C LEU A 194 4.79 24.44 -12.80
N ILE A 195 3.71 23.83 -12.31
CA ILE A 195 2.37 24.44 -12.30
C ILE A 195 2.36 25.68 -11.40
N ASN A 196 3.06 25.65 -10.25
CA ASN A 196 3.23 26.86 -9.44
C ASN A 196 3.89 28.00 -10.25
N ARG A 197 4.93 27.72 -11.04
CA ARG A 197 5.56 28.74 -11.91
C ARG A 197 4.60 29.29 -12.97
N LEU A 198 3.76 28.43 -13.53
CA LEU A 198 2.69 28.84 -14.43
C LEU A 198 1.67 29.74 -13.70
N ALA A 199 1.28 29.40 -12.48
CA ALA A 199 0.36 30.16 -11.65
C ALA A 199 0.90 31.55 -11.29
N ILE A 200 2.20 31.67 -11.01
CA ILE A 200 2.86 32.98 -10.80
C ILE A 200 2.77 33.85 -12.06
N THR A 201 2.90 33.24 -13.25
CA THR A 201 2.93 33.96 -14.53
C THR A 201 1.53 34.38 -14.99
N LEU A 202 0.53 33.51 -14.81
CA LEU A 202 -0.82 33.70 -15.36
C LEU A 202 -1.87 34.15 -14.34
N SER A 203 -1.57 34.15 -13.03
CA SER A 203 -2.52 34.25 -11.91
C SER A 203 -3.28 32.95 -11.61
N PRO A 204 -3.60 32.64 -10.34
CA PRO A 204 -4.40 31.46 -9.96
C PRO A 204 -5.79 31.47 -10.53
N SER A 205 -6.34 32.65 -10.83
CA SER A 205 -7.66 32.82 -11.42
C SER A 205 -7.71 32.39 -12.88
N ASP A 206 -6.57 32.24 -13.55
CA ASP A 206 -6.49 31.81 -14.94
C ASP A 206 -6.93 30.35 -15.13
N ASN A 207 -7.65 30.08 -16.23
CA ASN A 207 -8.15 28.75 -16.54
C ASN A 207 -7.07 27.81 -17.08
N GLY A 208 -5.98 28.34 -17.65
CA GLY A 208 -4.82 27.57 -18.08
C GLY A 208 -4.12 26.85 -16.94
N VAL A 209 -4.01 27.49 -15.75
CA VAL A 209 -3.48 26.85 -14.54
C VAL A 209 -4.37 25.68 -14.11
N LEU A 210 -5.69 25.87 -14.14
CA LEU A 210 -6.66 24.82 -13.82
C LEU A 210 -6.55 23.64 -14.81
N ILE A 211 -6.56 23.91 -16.11
CA ILE A 211 -6.46 22.89 -17.17
C ILE A 211 -5.16 22.10 -17.04
N PHE A 212 -4.04 22.79 -16.84
CA PHE A 212 -2.74 22.14 -16.70
C PHE A 212 -2.64 21.31 -15.40
N THR A 213 -3.31 21.74 -14.34
CA THR A 213 -3.46 20.95 -13.10
C THR A 213 -4.25 19.68 -13.34
N ILE A 214 -5.40 19.77 -14.03
CA ILE A 214 -6.22 18.60 -14.39
C ILE A 214 -5.42 17.65 -15.31
N PHE A 215 -4.63 18.18 -16.23
CA PHE A 215 -3.76 17.38 -17.09
C PHE A 215 -2.69 16.63 -16.27
N ALA A 216 -2.00 17.29 -15.34
CA ALA A 216 -1.03 16.62 -14.47
C ALA A 216 -1.67 15.54 -13.59
N LEU A 217 -2.88 15.81 -13.07
CA LEU A 217 -3.68 14.83 -12.33
C LEU A 217 -4.13 13.65 -13.22
N ALA A 218 -4.43 13.89 -14.49
CA ALA A 218 -4.76 12.85 -15.46
C ALA A 218 -3.55 11.94 -15.76
N ILE A 219 -2.33 12.49 -15.86
CA ILE A 219 -1.10 11.68 -16.00
C ILE A 219 -0.85 10.84 -14.74
N LYS A 220 -1.09 11.41 -13.55
CA LYS A 220 -0.98 10.70 -12.26
C LYS A 220 -1.93 9.50 -12.21
N GLN A 221 -3.07 9.56 -12.87
CA GLN A 221 -4.07 8.50 -12.83
C GLN A 221 -3.53 7.21 -13.47
N THR A 222 -3.47 6.13 -12.68
CA THR A 222 -3.18 4.79 -13.21
C THR A 222 -4.42 3.90 -13.18
N LEU A 223 -4.41 2.88 -14.03
CA LEU A 223 -5.44 1.84 -14.01
C LEU A 223 -5.36 1.05 -12.70
N ASN A 224 -6.51 0.71 -12.12
CA ASN A 224 -6.58 0.03 -10.84
C ASN A 224 -6.50 -1.50 -11.05
N LEU A 225 -5.33 -2.10 -10.77
CA LEU A 225 -5.04 -3.51 -11.09
C LEU A 225 -5.71 -4.53 -10.19
N GLN A 226 -6.51 -4.09 -9.22
CA GLN A 226 -7.42 -4.98 -8.51
C GLN A 226 -8.28 -5.79 -9.49
N ASN A 227 -8.65 -5.17 -10.63
CA ASN A 227 -9.41 -5.79 -11.72
C ASN A 227 -8.63 -6.85 -12.52
N SER A 228 -7.33 -6.98 -12.29
CA SER A 228 -6.44 -7.92 -12.99
C SER A 228 -6.11 -9.16 -12.16
N THR A 229 -6.59 -9.22 -10.92
CA THR A 229 -6.32 -10.32 -10.00
C THR A 229 -7.18 -11.53 -10.37
N PRO A 230 -6.63 -12.77 -10.39
CA PRO A 230 -7.42 -13.96 -10.60
C PRO A 230 -8.59 -14.07 -9.61
N ASN A 231 -9.74 -14.56 -10.09
CA ASN A 231 -10.99 -14.62 -9.30
C ASN A 231 -10.86 -15.37 -7.97
N TYR A 232 -9.92 -16.31 -7.83
CA TYR A 232 -9.75 -17.10 -6.62
C TYR A 232 -9.00 -16.37 -5.49
N ILE A 233 -8.27 -15.28 -5.76
CA ILE A 233 -7.50 -14.50 -4.76
C ILE A 233 -7.87 -13.01 -4.73
N ILE A 234 -8.87 -12.59 -5.50
CA ILE A 234 -9.28 -11.18 -5.60
C ILE A 234 -9.69 -10.58 -4.25
N GLY A 235 -10.33 -11.35 -3.38
CA GLY A 235 -10.71 -10.92 -2.03
C GLY A 235 -9.50 -10.61 -1.16
N THR A 236 -8.51 -11.52 -1.14
CA THR A 236 -7.26 -11.34 -0.37
C THR A 236 -6.44 -10.16 -0.91
N ALA A 237 -6.26 -10.07 -2.24
CA ALA A 237 -5.50 -8.98 -2.85
C ALA A 237 -6.14 -7.61 -2.55
N ASN A 238 -7.47 -7.50 -2.65
CA ASN A 238 -8.18 -6.28 -2.33
C ASN A 238 -8.16 -5.97 -0.83
N GLY A 239 -8.26 -6.99 0.03
CA GLY A 239 -8.15 -6.81 1.49
C GLY A 239 -6.77 -6.27 1.90
N VAL A 240 -5.70 -6.84 1.36
CA VAL A 240 -4.32 -6.38 1.59
C VAL A 240 -4.13 -4.96 1.06
N ALA A 241 -4.54 -4.69 -0.18
CA ALA A 241 -4.42 -3.36 -0.77
C ALA A 241 -5.19 -2.30 0.02
N GLN A 242 -6.42 -2.59 0.44
CA GLN A 242 -7.24 -1.68 1.24
C GLN A 242 -6.65 -1.46 2.63
N THR A 243 -6.16 -2.50 3.30
CA THR A 243 -5.52 -2.38 4.62
C THR A 243 -4.28 -1.49 4.56
N LEU A 244 -3.42 -1.71 3.57
CA LEU A 244 -2.21 -0.89 3.37
C LEU A 244 -2.55 0.54 2.96
N SER A 245 -3.58 0.73 2.14
CA SER A 245 -4.09 2.06 1.80
C SER A 245 -4.65 2.78 3.04
N ALA A 246 -5.44 2.10 3.87
CA ALA A 246 -5.98 2.67 5.11
C ALA A 246 -4.84 3.05 6.09
N PHE A 247 -3.82 2.19 6.20
CA PHE A 247 -2.62 2.51 6.97
C PHE A 247 -1.92 3.77 6.42
N ALA A 248 -1.77 3.88 5.10
CA ALA A 248 -1.23 5.09 4.47
C ALA A 248 -2.09 6.34 4.75
N HIS A 249 -3.41 6.24 4.79
CA HIS A 249 -4.28 7.36 5.18
C HIS A 249 -4.10 7.76 6.65
N ALA A 250 -3.85 6.78 7.53
CA ALA A 250 -3.65 7.05 8.95
C ALA A 250 -2.35 7.83 9.23
N ILE A 251 -1.25 7.50 8.53
CA ILE A 251 0.07 8.10 8.79
C ILE A 251 0.49 9.16 7.77
N GLY A 252 -0.09 9.14 6.57
CA GLY A 252 0.28 9.98 5.43
C GLY A 252 0.19 11.47 5.73
N PRO A 253 -0.93 11.99 6.28
CA PRO A 253 -1.08 13.39 6.64
C PRO A 253 -0.04 13.86 7.67
N ALA A 254 0.28 13.03 8.67
CA ALA A 254 1.25 13.38 9.69
C ALA A 254 2.67 13.51 9.10
N ILE A 255 3.07 12.57 8.24
CA ILE A 255 4.40 12.58 7.61
C ILE A 255 4.50 13.70 6.57
N HIS A 256 3.59 13.72 5.59
CA HIS A 256 3.71 14.61 4.44
C HIS A 256 3.20 16.02 4.73
N GLY A 257 2.21 16.20 5.60
CA GLY A 257 1.81 17.53 6.08
C GLY A 257 2.93 18.21 6.86
N SER A 258 3.66 17.46 7.70
CA SER A 258 4.87 17.95 8.36
C SER A 258 5.98 18.25 7.36
N LEU A 259 6.18 17.38 6.36
CA LEU A 259 7.18 17.57 5.32
C LEU A 259 6.90 18.82 4.47
N TRP A 260 5.65 19.07 4.11
CA TRP A 260 5.21 20.29 3.42
C TRP A 260 5.48 21.52 4.26
N SER A 261 5.03 21.52 5.52
CA SER A 261 5.24 22.64 6.44
C SER A 261 6.73 22.93 6.68
N TRP A 262 7.55 21.90 6.80
CA TRP A 262 9.00 22.02 6.87
C TRP A 262 9.59 22.60 5.58
N SER A 263 9.12 22.15 4.40
CA SER A 263 9.60 22.63 3.10
C SER A 263 9.35 24.12 2.87
N LEU A 264 8.35 24.69 3.54
CA LEU A 264 8.04 26.13 3.51
C LEU A 264 8.85 26.94 4.53
N SER A 265 9.29 26.33 5.62
CA SER A 265 9.95 27.03 6.75
C SER A 265 11.47 26.88 6.79
N ASN A 266 12.04 25.89 6.08
CA ASN A 266 13.46 25.55 6.17
C ASN A 266 14.42 26.59 5.55
N ASN A 267 13.91 27.57 4.79
CA ASN A 267 14.69 28.60 4.06
C ASN A 267 15.81 28.04 3.15
N LEU A 268 15.74 26.76 2.79
CA LEU A 268 16.72 26.12 1.92
C LEU A 268 16.36 26.34 0.45
N SER A 269 17.38 26.39 -0.40
CA SER A 269 17.22 26.46 -1.85
C SER A 269 16.79 25.10 -2.43
N PHE A 270 16.43 25.10 -3.72
CA PHE A 270 16.30 23.86 -4.49
C PHE A 270 17.53 22.94 -4.28
N PRO A 271 17.34 21.61 -4.07
CA PRO A 271 16.09 20.86 -4.16
C PRO A 271 15.29 20.74 -2.85
N PHE A 272 15.72 21.38 -1.76
CA PHE A 272 15.18 21.19 -0.42
C PHE A 272 14.04 22.16 -0.04
N ASN A 273 13.67 23.07 -0.94
CA ASN A 273 12.47 23.91 -0.82
C ASN A 273 11.18 23.09 -1.06
N ASN A 274 10.06 23.74 -1.33
CA ASN A 274 8.76 23.12 -1.69
C ASN A 274 8.84 22.03 -2.79
N TYR A 275 9.87 22.03 -3.64
CA TYR A 275 10.11 20.97 -4.64
C TYR A 275 10.43 19.62 -3.98
N PHE A 276 11.02 19.63 -2.78
CA PHE A 276 11.47 18.43 -2.08
C PHE A 276 10.35 17.43 -1.86
N VAL A 277 9.15 17.91 -1.52
CA VAL A 277 7.98 17.06 -1.26
C VAL A 277 7.63 16.26 -2.52
N PHE A 278 7.54 16.93 -3.66
CA PHE A 278 7.24 16.28 -4.93
C PHE A 278 8.38 15.37 -5.41
N ILE A 279 9.64 15.77 -5.20
CA ILE A 279 10.80 14.92 -5.48
C ILE A 279 10.77 13.65 -4.62
N SER A 280 10.45 13.76 -3.32
CA SER A 280 10.34 12.60 -2.44
C SER A 280 9.22 11.64 -2.88
N LEU A 281 8.07 12.17 -3.28
CA LEU A 281 6.97 11.37 -3.83
C LEU A 281 7.39 10.68 -5.14
N SER A 282 8.12 11.37 -6.01
CA SER A 282 8.68 10.81 -7.25
C SER A 282 9.69 9.69 -6.97
N LEU A 283 10.53 9.82 -5.94
CA LEU A 283 11.49 8.79 -5.55
C LEU A 283 10.78 7.55 -4.98
N ILE A 284 9.74 7.74 -4.16
CA ILE A 284 8.92 6.63 -3.66
C ILE A 284 8.20 5.95 -4.83
N ALA A 285 7.60 6.70 -5.76
CA ALA A 285 6.99 6.16 -6.97
C ALA A 285 8.00 5.42 -7.86
N LEU A 286 9.23 5.93 -7.98
CA LEU A 286 10.32 5.26 -8.70
C LEU A 286 10.67 3.92 -8.06
N SER A 287 10.72 3.85 -6.72
CA SER A 287 10.97 2.57 -6.03
C SER A 287 9.89 1.54 -6.33
N GLY A 288 8.62 1.96 -6.35
CA GLY A 288 7.49 1.10 -6.75
C GLY A 288 7.51 0.73 -8.24
N GLY A 289 7.94 1.65 -9.11
CA GLY A 289 8.15 1.41 -10.53
C GLY A 289 9.26 0.38 -10.78
N LEU A 290 10.41 0.51 -10.12
CA LEU A 290 11.50 -0.45 -10.19
C LEU A 290 11.09 -1.83 -9.65
N GLN A 291 10.36 -1.86 -8.54
CA GLN A 291 9.78 -3.11 -8.04
C GLN A 291 8.83 -3.74 -9.05
N SER A 292 8.01 -2.93 -9.73
CA SER A 292 7.05 -3.45 -10.71
C SER A 292 7.75 -4.22 -11.84
N LEU A 293 9.01 -3.90 -12.16
CA LEU A 293 9.81 -4.63 -13.16
C LEU A 293 10.11 -6.08 -12.74
N LEU A 294 10.24 -6.34 -11.44
CA LEU A 294 10.46 -7.67 -10.88
C LEU A 294 9.19 -8.53 -10.86
N ILE A 295 8.02 -7.89 -10.94
CA ILE A 295 6.75 -8.58 -11.07
C ILE A 295 6.62 -9.02 -12.53
N SER A 296 6.59 -10.33 -12.75
CA SER A 296 6.13 -10.93 -13.99
C SER A 296 4.79 -11.59 -13.73
N PHE A 297 3.79 -11.21 -14.53
CA PHE A 297 2.55 -11.97 -14.61
C PHE A 297 2.82 -13.17 -15.51
N ALA A 298 3.64 -14.10 -15.02
CA ALA A 298 3.86 -15.37 -15.72
C ALA A 298 2.49 -15.97 -16.00
N SER A 299 2.26 -16.30 -17.27
CA SER A 299 1.02 -16.87 -17.78
C SER A 299 0.54 -17.96 -16.84
N VAL A 300 -0.53 -17.66 -16.10
CA VAL A 300 -1.35 -18.67 -15.44
C VAL A 300 -2.04 -19.42 -16.58
N THR A 301 -1.31 -20.39 -17.14
CA THR A 301 -1.83 -21.45 -18.01
C THR A 301 -2.54 -22.49 -17.17
#